data_AF-A0A955AET4-F1
#
_entry.id   AF-A0A955AET4-F1
#
_cell.length_a   1.000
_cell.length_b   1.000
_cell.length_c   1.000
_cell.angle_alpha   90.00
_cell.angle_beta   90.00
_cell.angle_gamma   90.00
#
_symmetry.space_group_name_H-M   'P 1'
#
loop_
_entity.id
_entity.type
_entity.pdbx_description
1 polymer ?
#
loop_
_entity_poly.entity_id
_entity_poly.type
_entity_poly.pdbx_seq_one_letter_code
_entity_poly.pdbx_strand_id
1 'polypeptide(L)'
;MDSDRSGNAEIDRLCDEFEQALRANQETRLEKYLALAPAALQNQAFHELLKVELEIRSEQRTAPTRAEYLARFAERSQAVE
;
A
#
# COMPACT_ATOMS: atom_id res chain seq x y z
N MET A 1 24.46 14.89 -7.26
CA MET A 1 24.62 14.26 -5.95
C MET A 1 24.22 15.35 -4.97
N ASP A 2 23.07 15.38 -4.31
CA ASP A 2 22.21 14.33 -3.75
C ASP A 2 20.78 14.89 -3.64
N SER A 3 19.85 14.50 -4.52
CA SER A 3 18.41 14.81 -4.37
C SER A 3 17.54 13.56 -4.29
N ASP A 4 18.14 12.38 -4.39
CA ASP A 4 17.44 11.11 -4.59
C ASP A 4 17.31 10.29 -3.28
N ARG A 5 18.16 10.54 -2.28
CA ARG A 5 18.20 9.72 -1.05
C ARG A 5 17.17 10.09 0.03
N SER A 6 16.58 11.28 -0.03
CA SER A 6 15.64 11.72 1.02
C SER A 6 14.21 11.25 0.80
N GLY A 7 13.81 10.95 -0.43
CA GLY A 7 12.45 10.50 -0.73
C GLY A 7 12.20 9.03 -0.37
N ASN A 8 13.17 8.16 -0.65
CA ASN A 8 13.03 6.72 -0.37
C ASN A 8 12.93 6.43 1.14
N ALA A 9 13.70 7.12 1.98
CA ALA A 9 13.65 6.88 3.43
C ALA A 9 12.28 7.19 4.05
N GLU A 10 11.53 8.14 3.48
CA GLU A 10 10.18 8.49 3.94
C GLU A 10 9.14 7.46 3.48
N ILE A 11 9.29 6.97 2.24
CA ILE A 11 8.46 5.87 1.71
C ILE A 11 8.71 4.58 2.48
N ASP A 12 9.98 4.23 2.76
CA ASP A 12 10.35 3.03 3.50
C ASP A 12 9.71 3.05 4.89
N ARG A 13 9.80 4.18 5.59
CA ARG A 13 9.14 4.35 6.90
C ARG A 13 7.62 4.22 6.81
N LEU A 14 7.00 4.83 5.79
CA LEU A 14 5.56 4.72 5.55
C LEU A 14 5.14 3.26 5.31
N CYS A 15 5.95 2.51 4.56
CA CYS A 15 5.74 1.09 4.30
C CYS A 15 5.89 0.26 5.57
N ASP A 16 6.92 0.50 6.39
CA ASP A 16 7.12 -0.19 7.67
C ASP A 16 5.96 0.06 8.66
N GLU A 17 5.49 1.30 8.77
CA GLU A 17 4.35 1.64 9.65
C GLU A 17 3.03 1.03 9.13
N PHE A 18 2.86 0.98 7.81
CA PHE A 18 1.69 0.37 7.18
C PHE A 18 1.71 -1.15 7.32
N GLU A 19 2.86 -1.79 7.11
CA GLU A 19 3.06 -3.22 7.29
C GLU A 19 2.72 -3.64 8.71
N GLN A 20 3.25 -2.94 9.73
CA GLN A 20 2.96 -3.25 11.13
C GLN A 20 1.46 -3.13 11.44
N ALA A 21 0.80 -2.09 10.94
CA ALA A 21 -0.63 -1.88 11.15
C ALA A 21 -1.48 -2.97 10.45
N LEU A 22 -1.10 -3.39 9.23
CA LEU A 22 -1.73 -4.50 8.53
C LEU A 22 -1.50 -5.85 9.23
N ARG A 23 -0.27 -6.13 9.69
CA ARG A 23 0.04 -7.35 10.45
C ARG A 23 -0.70 -7.40 11.79
N ALA A 24 -0.95 -6.25 12.40
CA ALA A 24 -1.79 -6.13 13.60
C ALA A 24 -3.30 -6.33 13.33
N ASN A 25 -3.68 -6.69 12.09
CA ASN A 25 -5.04 -6.91 11.65
C ASN A 25 -5.95 -5.67 11.84
N GLN A 26 -5.34 -4.49 11.89
CA GLN A 26 -6.09 -3.25 11.90
C GLN A 26 -6.59 -2.98 10.48
N GLU A 27 -7.82 -2.50 10.36
CA GLU A 27 -8.46 -2.13 9.09
C GLU A 27 -7.81 -0.84 8.56
N THR A 28 -6.57 -0.98 8.14
CA THR A 28 -5.66 0.10 7.79
C THR A 28 -5.83 0.39 6.31
N ARG A 29 -6.33 1.58 5.99
CA ARG A 29 -6.57 1.99 4.60
C ARG A 29 -5.32 2.62 4.01
N LEU A 30 -4.89 2.12 2.86
CA LEU A 30 -3.77 2.65 2.09
C LEU A 30 -3.90 4.17 1.84
N GLU A 31 -5.12 4.66 1.60
CA GLU A 31 -5.45 6.07 1.38
C GLU A 31 -4.99 6.99 2.52
N LYS A 32 -5.04 6.50 3.77
CA LYS A 32 -4.61 7.26 4.95
C LYS A 32 -3.09 7.47 4.95
N TYR A 33 -2.34 6.45 4.53
CA TYR A 33 -0.88 6.48 4.50
C TYR A 33 -0.37 7.26 3.28
N LEU A 34 -1.05 7.13 2.15
CA LEU A 34 -0.77 7.90 0.95
C LEU A 34 -0.95 9.42 1.17
N ALA A 35 -1.96 9.83 1.93
CA ALA A 35 -2.19 11.23 2.28
C ALA A 35 -1.10 11.84 3.18
N LEU A 36 -0.32 11.00 3.88
CA LEU A 36 0.82 11.42 4.71
C LEU A 36 2.10 11.60 3.88
N ALA A 37 2.18 10.99 2.70
CA ALA A 37 3.32 11.13 1.80
C ALA A 37 3.29 12.48 1.05
N PRO A 38 4.46 13.10 0.79
CA PRO A 38 4.55 14.28 -0.06
C PRO A 38 3.99 14.00 -1.46
N ALA A 39 3.29 14.99 -2.04
CA ALA A 39 2.66 14.84 -3.35
C ALA A 39 3.62 14.38 -4.47
N ALA A 40 4.90 14.78 -4.39
CA ALA A 40 5.93 14.36 -5.34
C ALA A 40 6.26 12.86 -5.27
N LEU A 41 6.03 12.23 -4.11
CA LEU A 41 6.35 10.83 -3.83
C LEU A 41 5.11 9.94 -3.73
N GLN A 42 3.90 10.52 -3.75
CA GLN A 42 2.64 9.77 -3.62
C GLN A 42 2.52 8.64 -4.63
N ASN A 43 2.86 8.85 -5.90
CA ASN A 43 2.79 7.78 -6.89
C ASN A 43 3.71 6.61 -6.52
N GLN A 44 4.94 6.88 -6.11
CA GLN A 44 5.89 5.83 -5.72
C GLN A 44 5.45 5.16 -4.41
N ALA A 45 5.02 5.94 -3.42
CA ALA A 45 4.49 5.44 -2.15
C ALA A 45 3.26 4.55 -2.37
N PHE A 46 2.37 4.89 -3.30
CA PHE A 46 1.21 4.08 -3.63
C PHE A 46 1.60 2.68 -4.11
N HIS A 47 2.59 2.58 -5.01
CA HIS A 47 3.06 1.29 -5.52
C HIS A 47 3.68 0.43 -4.42
N GLU A 48 4.55 1.01 -3.59
CA GLU A 48 5.20 0.27 -2.49
C GLU A 48 4.19 -0.18 -1.42
N LEU A 49 3.29 0.72 -0.99
CA LEU A 49 2.25 0.39 -0.01
C LEU A 49 1.28 -0.68 -0.55
N LEU A 50 0.90 -0.62 -1.82
CA LEU A 50 0.02 -1.62 -2.43
C LEU A 50 0.67 -3.00 -2.43
N LYS A 51 1.96 -3.06 -2.75
CA LYS A 51 2.72 -4.31 -2.73
C LYS A 51 2.73 -4.94 -1.32
N VAL A 52 3.00 -4.13 -0.29
CA VAL A 52 2.94 -4.56 1.12
C VAL A 52 1.56 -5.10 1.52
N GLU A 53 0.48 -4.43 1.11
CA GLU A 53 -0.89 -4.89 1.38
C GLU A 53 -1.17 -6.26 0.76
N LEU A 54 -0.75 -6.45 -0.48
CA LEU A 54 -0.91 -7.72 -1.20
C LEU A 54 -0.06 -8.83 -0.59
N GLU A 55 1.20 -8.55 -0.24
CA GLU A 55 2.12 -9.52 0.38
C GLU A 55 1.59 -9.98 1.75
N ILE A 56 1.22 -9.06 2.65
CA ILE A 56 0.74 -9.41 4.00
C ILE A 56 -0.60 -10.14 3.93
N ARG A 57 -1.53 -9.71 3.07
CA ARG A 57 -2.82 -10.41 2.94
C ARG A 57 -2.70 -11.78 2.29
N SER A 58 -1.72 -11.95 1.40
CA SER A 58 -1.36 -13.26 0.85
C SER A 58 -0.79 -14.19 1.94
N GLU A 59 0.12 -13.69 2.78
CA GLU A 59 0.72 -14.44 3.89
C GLU A 59 -0.30 -14.87 4.95
N GLN A 60 -1.28 -14.02 5.28
CA GLN A 60 -2.28 -14.29 6.30
C GLN A 60 -3.31 -15.37 5.90
N ARG A 61 -3.25 -15.93 4.68
CA ARG A 61 -4.26 -16.84 4.07
C ARG A 61 -5.72 -16.32 4.08
N THR A 62 -5.96 -15.13 4.62
CA THR A 62 -7.10 -14.28 4.29
C THR A 62 -6.76 -13.54 3.01
N ALA A 63 -6.46 -14.29 1.95
CA ALA A 63 -6.37 -13.70 0.62
C ALA A 63 -7.77 -13.18 0.29
N PRO A 64 -8.01 -11.86 0.21
CA PRO A 64 -9.23 -11.38 -0.37
C PRO A 64 -9.24 -11.94 -1.78
N THR A 65 -10.22 -12.79 -2.08
CA THR A 65 -10.32 -13.37 -3.41
C THR A 65 -10.43 -12.22 -4.41
N ARG A 66 -9.94 -12.41 -5.64
CA ARG A 66 -10.10 -11.42 -6.73
C ARG A 66 -11.55 -10.89 -6.82
N ALA A 67 -12.52 -11.73 -6.45
CA ALA A 67 -13.92 -11.40 -6.32
C ALA A 67 -14.25 -10.32 -5.27
N GLU A 68 -13.58 -10.30 -4.10
CA GLU A 68 -13.76 -9.26 -3.08
C GLU A 68 -13.18 -7.91 -3.50
N TYR A 69 -12.02 -7.91 -4.18
CA TYR A 69 -11.46 -6.67 -4.74
C TYR A 69 -12.32 -6.15 -5.90
N LEU A 70 -12.85 -7.03 -6.77
CA LEU A 70 -13.81 -6.65 -7.82
C LEU A 70 -15.16 -6.16 -7.24
N ALA A 71 -15.58 -6.66 -6.07
CA ALA A 71 -16.79 -6.19 -5.41
C ALA A 71 -16.61 -4.83 -4.72
N ARG A 72 -15.43 -4.57 -4.12
CA ARG A 72 -15.10 -3.30 -3.47
C ARG A 72 -14.65 -2.21 -4.44
N PHE A 73 -14.07 -2.58 -5.57
CA PHE A 73 -13.52 -1.67 -6.59
C PHE A 73 -14.01 -2.05 -7.99
N ALA A 74 -15.31 -2.24 -8.16
CA ALA A 74 -15.92 -2.57 -9.45
C ALA A 74 -15.48 -1.61 -10.58
N GLU A 75 -15.24 -0.34 -10.23
CA GLU A 75 -14.83 0.74 -11.14
C GLU A 75 -13.35 0.72 -11.53
N ARG A 76 -12.50 -0.11 -10.90
CA ARG A 76 -11.04 -0.19 -11.17
C ARG A 76 -10.56 -1.58 -11.57
N SER A 77 -11.45 -2.35 -12.18
CA SER A 77 -11.24 -3.73 -12.63
C SER A 77 -10.06 -3.92 -13.59
N GLN A 78 -9.57 -2.85 -14.22
CA GLN A 78 -8.45 -2.88 -15.17
C GLN A 78 -7.05 -2.85 -14.52
N ALA A 79 -6.95 -2.60 -13.22
CA ALA A 79 -5.68 -2.50 -12.50
C ALA A 79 -5.30 -3.80 -11.75
N VAL A 80 -6.11 -4.85 -11.87
CA VAL A 80 -5.93 -6.13 -11.18
C VAL A 80 -5.71 -7.24 -12.23
N GLU A 81 -4.51 -7.25 -12.81
CA GLU A 81 -3.98 -8.39 -13.59
C GLU A 81 -3.10 -9.29 -12.72
#